data_AF-A0A2N6AAU6-F1
#
_entry.id   AF-A0A2N6AAU6-F1
#
_cell.length_a   1.000
_cell.length_b   1.000
_cell.length_c   1.000
_cell.angle_alpha   90.00
_cell.angle_beta   90.00
_cell.angle_gamma   90.00
#
_symmetry.space_group_name_H-M   'P 1'
#
loop_
_entity.id
_entity.type
_entity.pdbx_description
1 polymer ?
#
loop_
_entity_poly.entity_id
_entity_poly.type
_entity_poly.pdbx_seq_one_letter_code
_entity_poly.pdbx_strand_id
1 'polypeptide(L)'
;MVNGIGNIKKVLEKLDDYHYIEVMSCPGGCIGGGGQPIPTSWEIRKKRIEALYKHDKDRKIRKAHDNMAVKKVLDWLRAKGHHYEHSVLHTTYKKKKGY
;
A
#
# COMPACT_ATOMS: atom_id res chain seq x y z
N MET A 1 8.47 6.47 -5.87
CA MET A 1 8.19 5.06 -5.48
C MET A 1 9.50 4.31 -5.38
N VAL A 2 9.71 3.53 -4.31
CA VAL A 2 10.90 2.71 -4.06
C VAL A 2 10.45 1.26 -3.90
N ASN A 3 10.96 0.35 -4.73
CA ASN A 3 10.71 -1.08 -4.59
C ASN A 3 12.00 -1.80 -4.24
N GLY A 4 11.95 -2.68 -3.24
CA GLY A 4 13.14 -3.30 -2.64
C GLY A 4 13.73 -2.42 -1.54
N ILE A 5 13.74 -2.90 -0.30
CA ILE A 5 14.26 -2.13 0.85
C ILE A 5 15.73 -1.73 0.66
N GLY A 6 16.54 -2.55 -0.05
CA GLY A 6 17.93 -2.24 -0.35
C GLY A 6 18.14 -0.99 -1.22
N ASN A 7 17.09 -0.50 -1.90
CA ASN A 7 17.16 0.71 -2.73
C ASN A 7 16.91 2.00 -1.93
N ILE A 8 16.50 1.92 -0.66
CA ILE A 8 16.07 3.10 0.12
C ILE A 8 17.20 4.11 0.34
N LYS A 9 18.45 3.64 0.51
CA LYS A 9 19.60 4.50 0.82
C LYS A 9 19.79 5.63 -0.21
N LYS A 10 19.59 5.31 -1.49
CA LYS A 10 19.72 6.26 -2.60
C LYS A 10 18.68 7.38 -2.57
N VAL A 11 17.55 7.16 -1.89
CA VAL A 11 16.44 8.10 -1.78
C VAL A 11 16.53 8.92 -0.50
N LEU A 12 17.08 8.35 0.58
CA LEU A 12 17.28 9.05 1.85
C LEU A 12 18.21 10.27 1.72
N GLU A 13 19.15 10.24 0.77
CA GLU A 13 20.06 11.35 0.50
C GLU A 13 19.42 12.48 -0.33
N LYS A 14 18.19 12.27 -0.83
CA LYS A 14 17.49 13.15 -1.77
C LYS A 14 16.02 13.38 -1.36
N LEU A 15 15.73 13.39 -0.06
CA LEU A 15 14.35 13.49 0.42
C LEU A 15 13.68 14.79 -0.03
N ASP A 16 14.42 15.90 -0.08
CA ASP A 16 13.91 17.21 -0.46
C ASP A 16 13.51 17.31 -1.95
N ASP A 17 13.95 16.36 -2.78
CA ASP A 17 13.60 16.31 -4.20
C ASP A 17 12.18 15.77 -4.45
N TYR A 18 11.49 15.26 -3.41
CA TYR A 18 10.20 14.57 -3.55
C TYR A 18 9.14 15.09 -2.58
N HIS A 19 7.93 15.31 -3.09
CA HIS A 19 6.76 15.65 -2.27
C HIS A 19 6.20 14.45 -1.49
N TYR A 20 6.34 13.24 -2.03
CA TYR A 20 5.80 12.02 -1.44
C TYR A 20 6.61 10.79 -1.88
N ILE A 21 6.92 9.91 -0.91
CA ILE A 21 7.73 8.72 -1.13
C ILE A 21 6.98 7.50 -0.60
N GLU A 22 6.66 6.58 -1.49
CA GLU A 22 6.14 5.25 -1.15
C GLU A 22 7.27 4.21 -1.21
N VAL A 23 7.41 3.38 -0.18
CA VAL A 23 8.46 2.37 -0.06
C VAL A 23 7.84 0.98 0.11
N MET A 24 8.21 0.07 -0.78
CA MET A 24 7.82 -1.33 -0.77
C MET A 24 9.05 -2.20 -0.55
N SER A 25 9.02 -3.11 0.43
CA SER A 25 10.18 -3.94 0.76
C SER A 25 10.52 -4.97 -0.32
N CYS A 26 9.53 -5.48 -1.05
CA CYS A 26 9.73 -6.51 -2.07
C CYS A 26 10.03 -5.89 -3.45
N PRO A 27 10.96 -6.47 -4.23
CA PRO A 27 11.15 -6.11 -5.64
C PRO A 27 9.87 -6.34 -6.44
N GLY A 28 9.41 -5.31 -7.16
CA GLY A 28 8.16 -5.35 -7.92
C GLY A 28 6.88 -5.27 -7.07
N GLY A 29 6.98 -4.89 -5.79
CA GLY A 29 5.84 -4.73 -4.89
C GLY A 29 5.26 -6.06 -4.38
N CYS A 30 4.05 -6.02 -3.82
CA CYS A 30 3.41 -7.16 -3.16
C CYS A 30 3.23 -8.40 -4.06
N ILE A 31 3.08 -8.20 -5.37
CA ILE A 31 2.87 -9.28 -6.35
C ILE A 31 4.06 -10.24 -6.49
N GLY A 32 5.24 -9.79 -6.05
CA GLY A 32 6.48 -10.53 -5.99
C GLY A 32 6.91 -10.90 -4.57
N GLY A 33 6.02 -10.79 -3.58
CA GLY A 33 6.32 -11.09 -2.18
C GLY A 33 6.70 -12.55 -1.94
N GLY A 34 7.42 -12.81 -0.84
CA GLY A 34 7.96 -14.14 -0.54
C GLY A 34 6.93 -15.25 -0.29
N GLY A 35 5.65 -14.90 -0.07
CA GLY A 35 4.55 -15.86 0.05
C GLY A 35 3.88 -16.24 -1.27
N GLN A 36 4.38 -15.74 -2.40
CA GLN A 36 3.82 -16.04 -3.72
C GLN A 36 4.30 -17.39 -4.27
N PRO A 37 3.52 -18.08 -5.13
CA PRO A 37 3.94 -19.34 -5.74
C PRO A 37 5.26 -19.25 -6.49
N ILE A 38 6.12 -20.26 -6.31
CA ILE A 38 7.43 -20.42 -6.96
C ILE A 38 7.28 -21.32 -8.19
N PRO A 39 7.88 -20.99 -9.35
CA PRO A 39 8.81 -19.88 -9.58
C PRO A 39 8.11 -18.51 -9.67
N THR A 40 8.83 -17.44 -9.32
CA THR A 40 8.38 -16.05 -9.53
C THR A 40 9.41 -15.33 -10.42
N SER A 41 9.24 -15.46 -11.74
CA SER A 41 10.00 -14.71 -12.75
C SER A 41 9.40 -13.32 -12.99
N TRP A 42 10.08 -12.48 -13.78
CA TRP A 42 9.51 -11.19 -14.20
C TRP A 42 8.29 -11.37 -15.11
N GLU A 43 8.29 -12.35 -16.02
CA GLU A 43 7.10 -12.61 -16.86
C GLU A 43 5.90 -13.05 -16.02
N ILE A 44 6.12 -13.87 -14.99
CA ILE A 44 5.06 -14.32 -14.07
C ILE A 44 4.49 -13.12 -13.31
N ARG A 45 5.33 -12.24 -12.77
CA ARG A 45 4.88 -11.02 -12.10
C ARG A 45 4.06 -10.13 -13.05
N LYS A 46 4.51 -9.95 -14.29
CA LYS A 46 3.79 -9.15 -15.29
C LYS A 46 2.40 -9.72 -15.57
N LYS A 47 2.27 -11.03 -15.78
CA LYS A 47 0.97 -11.70 -15.97
C LYS A 47 0.03 -11.52 -14.77
N ARG A 48 0.55 -11.63 -13.54
CA ARG A 48 -0.24 -11.39 -12.32
C ARG A 48 -0.74 -9.95 -12.24
N ILE A 49 0.11 -8.97 -12.56
CA ILE A 49 -0.25 -7.55 -12.61
C ILE A 49 -1.34 -7.29 -13.67
N GLU A 50 -1.17 -7.83 -14.87
CA GLU A 50 -2.13 -7.69 -15.97
C GLU A 50 -3.51 -8.26 -15.60
N ALA A 51 -3.54 -9.45 -15.01
CA ALA A 51 -4.78 -10.06 -14.54
C ALA A 51 -5.49 -9.20 -13.47
N LEU A 52 -4.73 -8.65 -12.51
CA LEU A 52 -5.27 -7.77 -11.47
C LEU A 52 -5.86 -6.49 -12.07
N TYR A 53 -5.15 -5.83 -12.97
CA TYR A 53 -5.64 -4.59 -13.60
C TYR A 53 -6.81 -4.83 -14.54
N LYS A 54 -6.84 -5.96 -15.27
CA LYS A 54 -8.00 -6.33 -16.07
C LYS A 54 -9.23 -6.47 -15.18
N HIS A 55 -9.13 -7.27 -14.12
CA HIS A 55 -10.22 -7.49 -13.19
C HIS A 55 -10.66 -6.19 -12.48
N ASP A 56 -9.74 -5.31 -12.10
CA ASP A 56 -10.09 -4.01 -11.51
C ASP A 56 -10.79 -3.09 -12.53
N LYS A 57 -10.33 -3.08 -13.79
CA LYS A 57 -10.94 -2.27 -14.86
C LYS A 57 -12.40 -2.61 -15.13
N ASP A 58 -12.75 -3.88 -14.99
CA ASP A 58 -14.09 -4.38 -15.24
C ASP A 58 -15.06 -4.10 -14.07
N ARG A 59 -14.59 -3.55 -12.95
CA ARG A 59 -15.43 -3.22 -11.79
C ARG A 59 -16.20 -1.92 -12.00
N LYS A 60 -17.49 -1.95 -11.66
CA LYS A 60 -18.37 -0.76 -11.65
C LYS A 60 -17.97 0.26 -10.59
N ILE A 61 -17.52 -0.19 -9.42
CA ILE A 61 -17.06 0.66 -8.32
C ILE A 61 -15.56 0.41 -8.13
N ARG A 62 -14.75 1.45 -8.35
CA ARG A 62 -13.28 1.36 -8.32
C ARG A 62 -12.63 2.31 -7.32
N LYS A 63 -13.29 3.42 -7.00
CA LYS A 63 -12.79 4.40 -6.04
C LYS A 63 -13.46 4.16 -4.68
N ALA A 64 -12.66 4.20 -3.62
CA ALA A 64 -13.17 3.95 -2.26
C ALA A 64 -14.31 4.92 -1.87
N HIS A 65 -14.23 6.18 -2.32
CA HIS A 65 -15.27 7.19 -2.08
C HIS A 65 -16.55 7.02 -2.91
N ASP A 66 -16.61 6.06 -3.82
CA ASP A 66 -17.86 5.68 -4.52
C ASP A 66 -18.51 4.45 -3.87
N ASN A 67 -17.79 3.74 -2.99
CA ASN A 67 -18.25 2.50 -2.38
C ASN A 67 -19.16 2.76 -1.16
N MET A 68 -20.43 2.37 -1.27
CA MET A 68 -21.42 2.55 -0.20
C MET A 68 -21.08 1.82 1.10
N ALA A 69 -20.45 0.64 1.01
CA ALA A 69 -20.04 -0.09 2.22
C ALA A 69 -18.94 0.68 2.98
N VAL A 70 -17.97 1.24 2.24
CA VAL A 70 -16.91 2.07 2.83
C VAL A 70 -17.49 3.32 3.47
N LYS A 71 -18.43 4.02 2.79
CA LYS A 71 -19.10 5.19 3.36
C LYS A 71 -19.84 4.85 4.67
N LYS A 72 -20.60 3.75 4.69
CA LYS A 72 -21.31 3.31 5.90
C LYS A 72 -20.38 3.04 7.08
N VAL A 73 -19.25 2.38 6.83
CA VAL A 73 -18.24 2.13 7.88
C VAL A 73 -17.64 3.45 8.36
N LEU A 74 -17.30 4.36 7.45
CA LEU A 74 -16.71 5.65 7.78
C LEU A 74 -17.68 6.54 8.56
N ASP A 75 -18.96 6.59 8.17
CA ASP A 75 -19.99 7.35 8.88
C ASP A 75 -20.25 6.80 10.28
N TRP A 76 -20.24 5.47 10.43
CA TRP A 76 -20.34 4.82 11.74
C TRP A 76 -19.14 5.13 12.65
N LEU A 77 -17.91 5.15 12.10
CA LEU A 77 -16.71 5.55 12.84
C LEU A 77 -16.80 7.01 13.29
N ARG A 78 -17.21 7.90 12.38
CA ARG A 78 -17.36 9.34 12.65
C ARG A 78 -18.41 9.64 13.72
N ALA A 79 -19.54 8.92 13.69
CA ALA A 79 -20.60 9.06 14.68
C ALA A 79 -20.15 8.70 16.10
N LYS A 80 -19.10 7.90 16.27
CA LYS A 80 -18.49 7.58 17.57
C LYS A 80 -17.50 8.64 18.07
N GLY A 81 -17.22 9.67 17.26
CA GLY A 81 -16.35 10.78 17.58
C GLY A 81 -14.91 10.61 17.07
N HIS A 82 -14.26 11.74 16.81
CA HIS A 82 -12.94 11.81 16.18
C HIS A 82 -11.86 10.99 16.90
N HIS A 83 -11.85 10.99 18.24
CA HIS A 83 -10.85 10.22 18.99
C HIS A 83 -10.97 8.71 18.72
N TYR A 84 -12.21 8.18 18.66
CA TYR A 84 -12.44 6.77 18.35
C TYR A 84 -12.04 6.46 16.91
N GLU A 85 -12.51 7.23 15.93
CA GLU A 85 -12.13 7.08 14.52
C GLU A 85 -10.60 7.09 14.34
N HIS A 86 -9.92 8.07 14.92
CA HIS A 86 -8.47 8.20 14.80
C HIS A 86 -7.74 6.99 15.39
N SER A 87 -8.17 6.50 16.57
CA SER A 87 -7.56 5.31 17.18
C SER A 87 -7.75 4.02 16.38
N VAL A 88 -8.78 3.93 15.54
CA VAL A 88 -9.04 2.75 14.69
C VAL A 88 -8.26 2.84 13.37
N LEU A 89 -8.18 4.03 12.77
CA LEU A 89 -7.64 4.21 11.41
C LEU A 89 -6.17 4.66 11.36
N HIS A 90 -5.63 5.19 12.45
CA HIS A 90 -4.26 5.69 12.52
C HIS A 90 -3.42 4.90 13.52
N THR A 91 -2.11 4.94 13.33
CA THR A 91 -1.14 4.32 14.23
C THR A 91 0.05 5.25 14.46
N THR A 92 0.90 4.89 15.41
CA THR A 92 2.12 5.65 15.73
C THR A 92 3.33 4.74 15.70
N TYR A 93 4.48 5.31 15.36
CA TYR A 93 5.75 4.60 15.33
C TYR A 93 6.64 5.11 16.46
N LYS A 94 7.32 4.18 17.15
CA LYS A 94 8.32 4.52 18.16
C LYS A 94 9.70 4.40 17.56
N LYS A 95 10.58 5.35 17.88
CA LYS A 95 12.01 5.24 17.55
C LYS A 95 12.55 3.96 18.21
N LYS A 96 13.00 3.01 17.40
CA LYS A 96 13.68 1.81 17.91
C LYS A 96 15.04 2.26 18.48
N LYS A 97 15.34 1.90 19.74
CA LYS A 97 16.72 1.99 20.24
C LYS A 97 17.54 1.02 19.40
N GLY A 98 18.61 1.50 18.77
CA GLY A 98 19.47 0.67 17.93
C GLY A 98 19.97 -0.56 18.68
N TYR A 99 20.24 -1.63 17.93
CA TYR A 99 21.01 -2.76 18.46
C TYR A 99 22.45 -2.32 18.73
#